data_AF-A0A6H1ZT23-F1
#
_entry.id   AF-A0A6H1ZT23-F1
#
_cell.length_a   1.000
_cell.length_b   1.000
_cell.length_c   1.000
_cell.angle_alpha   90.00
_cell.angle_beta   90.00
_cell.angle_gamma   90.00
#
_symmetry.space_group_name_H-M   'P 1'
#
loop_
_entity.id
_entity.type
_entity.pdbx_description
1 polymer ?
#
loop_
_entity_poly.entity_id
_entity_poly.type
_entity_poly.pdbx_seq_one_letter_code
_entity_poly.pdbx_strand_id
1 'polypeptide(L)'
;MKEAREYLLKHGFVFTLRGNMRRTGKDIAVQGSYKKHKNLGKVNIEFTGEISYVHQLNPWYMHSGFDSPKAWFDTATKMHKGKLPLYLFRVDMIYPEMEPALKKMKKAIENPNILKEMASPECYVLTSRELQAISPKNISRKILEVVKEGATLRKNLQF
;
A
#
# COMPACT_ATOMS: atom_id res chain seq x y z
N MET A 1 -13.91 7.71 -2.63
CA MET A 1 -14.11 7.19 -1.28
C MET A 1 -13.12 7.93 -0.41
N LYS A 2 -13.56 8.53 0.70
CA LYS A 2 -12.69 9.30 1.59
C LYS A 2 -11.83 8.33 2.40
N GLU A 3 -12.47 7.31 2.94
CA GLU A 3 -11.96 6.18 3.71
C GLU A 3 -10.78 5.50 3.01
N ALA A 4 -10.99 5.06 1.77
CA ALA A 4 -9.93 4.42 0.98
C ALA A 4 -8.73 5.34 0.70
N ARG A 5 -8.94 6.66 0.58
CA ARG A 5 -7.84 7.62 0.38
C ARG A 5 -7.03 7.82 1.65
N GLU A 6 -7.72 7.98 2.78
CA GLU A 6 -7.06 8.12 4.08
C GLU A 6 -6.27 6.85 4.40
N TYR A 7 -6.84 5.68 4.10
CA TYR A 7 -6.15 4.40 4.22
C TYR A 7 -4.91 4.34 3.32
N LEU A 8 -5.03 4.71 2.04
CA LEU A 8 -3.91 4.77 1.09
C LEU A 8 -2.76 5.65 1.60
N LEU A 9 -3.07 6.86 2.08
CA LEU A 9 -2.05 7.80 2.58
C LEU A 9 -1.36 7.27 3.84
N LYS A 10 -2.09 6.58 4.72
CA LYS A 10 -1.56 6.05 5.96
C LYS A 10 -0.72 4.77 5.77
N HIS A 11 -1.18 3.88 4.90
CA HIS A 11 -0.62 2.53 4.75
C HIS A 11 0.22 2.33 3.48
N GLY A 12 0.22 3.29 2.55
CA GLY A 12 0.97 3.23 1.31
C GLY A 12 0.32 2.38 0.22
N PHE A 13 -0.75 1.65 0.53
CA PHE A 13 -1.56 0.94 -0.46
C PHE A 13 -3.01 0.79 0.01
N VAL A 14 -3.93 0.54 -0.92
CA VAL A 14 -5.35 0.27 -0.63
C VAL A 14 -5.97 -0.58 -1.73
N PHE A 15 -6.97 -1.38 -1.38
CA PHE A 15 -7.87 -2.00 -2.37
C PHE A 15 -9.10 -1.14 -2.60
N THR A 16 -9.50 -0.96 -3.86
CA THR A 16 -10.66 -0.14 -4.23
C THR A 16 -11.57 -0.87 -5.22
N LEU A 17 -12.87 -0.67 -5.07
CA LEU A 17 -13.87 -1.18 -6.01
C LEU A 17 -14.33 -0.11 -7.01
N ARG A 18 -14.58 -0.55 -8.24
CA ARG A 18 -15.06 0.30 -9.35
C ARG A 18 -16.21 -0.37 -10.08
N GLY A 19 -17.18 0.44 -10.52
CA GLY A 19 -18.28 -0.04 -11.35
C GLY A 19 -17.92 -0.29 -12.81
N ASN A 20 -16.79 0.24 -13.29
CA ASN A 20 -16.29 0.01 -14.65
C ASN A 20 -14.81 -0.33 -14.61
N MET A 21 -14.36 -1.13 -15.57
CA MET A 21 -12.95 -1.41 -15.80
C MET A 21 -12.20 -0.10 -16.06
N ARG A 22 -11.00 0.01 -15.50
CA ARG A 22 -10.12 1.18 -15.58
C ARG A 22 -8.76 0.74 -16.11
N ARG A 23 -8.05 1.69 -16.72
CA ARG A 23 -6.65 1.48 -17.11
C ARG A 23 -5.81 1.19 -15.86
N THR A 24 -4.94 0.18 -15.96
CA THR A 24 -3.92 -0.15 -14.96
C THR A 24 -2.59 0.57 -15.26
N GLY A 25 -1.67 0.55 -14.29
CA GLY A 25 -0.37 1.20 -14.38
C GLY A 25 -0.31 2.52 -13.61
N LYS A 26 0.60 3.40 -14.02
CA LYS A 26 0.89 4.65 -13.31
C LYS A 26 -0.24 5.68 -13.50
N ASP A 27 -0.67 6.29 -12.41
CA ASP A 27 -1.68 7.36 -12.39
C ASP A 27 -1.38 8.37 -11.27
N ILE A 28 -2.22 9.40 -11.14
CA ILE A 28 -2.15 10.40 -10.06
C ILE A 28 -3.36 10.22 -9.14
N ALA A 29 -3.10 9.99 -7.85
CA ALA A 29 -4.14 10.04 -6.84
C ALA A 29 -4.54 11.51 -6.60
N VAL A 30 -5.84 11.78 -6.68
CA VAL A 30 -6.39 13.14 -6.50
C VAL A 30 -7.51 13.18 -5.46
N GLN A 31 -7.60 14.30 -4.76
CA GLN A 31 -8.68 14.60 -3.82
C GLN A 31 -9.49 15.79 -4.32
N GLY A 32 -10.79 15.58 -4.56
CA GLY A 32 -11.71 16.65 -4.94
C GLY A 32 -12.48 16.32 -6.21
N SER A 33 -13.07 17.35 -6.82
CA SER A 33 -13.75 17.24 -8.11
C SER A 33 -12.76 17.47 -9.25
N TYR A 34 -13.13 17.08 -10.47
CA TYR A 34 -12.29 17.29 -11.66
C TYR A 34 -11.78 18.74 -11.78
N LYS A 35 -12.66 19.72 -11.49
CA LYS A 35 -12.36 21.16 -11.58
C LYS A 35 -11.53 21.70 -10.40
N LYS A 36 -11.62 21.07 -9.22
CA LYS A 36 -10.93 21.50 -8.00
C LYS A 36 -10.40 20.27 -7.29
N HIS A 37 -9.23 19.82 -7.71
CA HIS A 37 -8.57 18.67 -7.14
C HIS A 37 -7.20 19.05 -6.55
N LYS A 38 -6.86 18.39 -5.45
CA LYS A 38 -5.52 18.39 -4.86
C LYS A 38 -4.82 17.10 -5.27
N ASN A 39 -3.61 17.23 -5.79
CA ASN A 39 -2.75 16.08 -6.07
C ASN A 39 -2.25 15.48 -4.74
N LEU A 40 -2.50 14.19 -4.55
CA LEU A 40 -2.08 13.44 -3.37
C LEU A 40 -0.76 12.71 -3.60
N GLY A 41 -0.45 12.36 -4.84
CA GLY A 41 0.79 11.68 -5.21
C GLY A 41 0.63 10.81 -6.45
N LYS A 42 1.75 10.24 -6.91
CA LYS A 42 1.75 9.23 -7.97
C LYS A 42 1.36 7.88 -7.37
N VAL A 43 0.61 7.09 -8.13
CA VAL A 43 0.18 5.75 -7.74
C VAL A 43 0.41 4.76 -8.86
N ASN A 44 0.54 3.49 -8.51
CA ASN A 44 0.44 2.36 -9.44
C ASN A 44 -0.89 1.64 -9.19
N ILE A 45 -1.64 1.37 -10.25
CA ILE A 45 -2.95 0.71 -10.19
C ILE A 45 -2.83 -0.67 -10.82
N GLU A 46 -3.17 -1.71 -10.07
CA GLU A 46 -3.14 -3.09 -10.53
C GLU A 46 -4.54 -3.68 -10.45
N PHE A 47 -4.96 -4.36 -11.51
CA PHE A 47 -6.22 -5.10 -11.51
C PHE A 47 -6.04 -6.38 -10.69
N THR A 48 -6.93 -6.60 -9.73
CA THR A 48 -6.88 -7.77 -8.84
C THR A 48 -7.85 -8.85 -9.29
N GLY A 49 -9.05 -8.47 -9.76
CA GLY A 49 -10.06 -9.42 -10.20
C GLY A 49 -11.45 -8.82 -10.27
N GLU A 50 -12.41 -9.63 -10.71
CA GLU A 50 -13.83 -9.29 -10.70
C GLU A 50 -14.52 -9.84 -9.44
N ILE A 51 -15.50 -9.09 -8.95
CA ILE A 51 -16.30 -9.38 -7.77
C ILE A 51 -17.76 -9.48 -8.22
N SER A 52 -18.29 -10.70 -8.15
CA SER A 52 -19.70 -10.98 -8.40
C SER A 52 -20.51 -10.91 -7.12
N TYR A 53 -19.89 -11.20 -5.97
CA TYR A 53 -20.58 -11.32 -4.68
C TYR A 53 -19.81 -10.65 -3.54
N VAL A 54 -20.53 -10.07 -2.59
CA VAL A 54 -19.95 -9.32 -1.46
C VAL A 54 -18.99 -10.16 -0.62
N HIS A 55 -19.27 -11.46 -0.41
CA HIS A 55 -18.42 -12.35 0.40
C HIS A 55 -17.03 -12.56 -0.21
N GLN A 56 -16.88 -12.37 -1.53
CA GLN A 56 -15.58 -12.46 -2.18
C GLN A 56 -14.64 -11.38 -1.68
N LEU A 57 -15.14 -10.26 -1.13
CA LEU A 57 -14.33 -9.16 -0.61
C LEU A 57 -13.58 -9.48 0.70
N ASN A 58 -13.91 -10.57 1.38
CA ASN A 58 -13.34 -10.95 2.67
C ASN A 58 -11.80 -10.93 2.73
N PRO A 59 -11.06 -11.38 1.69
CA PRO A 59 -9.59 -11.33 1.73
C PRO A 59 -9.00 -9.91 1.67
N TRP A 60 -9.77 -8.91 1.23
CA TRP A 60 -9.25 -7.58 0.88
C TRP A 60 -9.83 -6.44 1.72
N TYR A 61 -10.99 -6.61 2.37
CA TYR A 61 -11.67 -5.50 3.04
C TYR A 61 -10.83 -4.86 4.16
N MET A 62 -10.01 -5.65 4.87
CA MET A 62 -9.07 -5.17 5.89
C MET A 62 -8.05 -4.15 5.34
N HIS A 63 -7.92 -4.04 4.02
CA HIS A 63 -7.02 -3.12 3.33
C HIS A 63 -7.78 -2.13 2.44
N SER A 64 -9.07 -1.93 2.69
CA SER A 64 -9.94 -1.00 1.95
C SER A 64 -10.19 0.33 2.67
N GLY A 65 -9.95 0.37 3.98
CA GLY A 65 -10.33 1.48 4.85
C GLY A 65 -11.78 1.41 5.37
N PHE A 66 -12.49 0.30 5.18
CA PHE A 66 -13.87 0.09 5.64
C PHE A 66 -13.95 -0.99 6.71
N ASP A 67 -14.93 -0.85 7.61
CA ASP A 67 -15.12 -1.77 8.75
C ASP A 67 -15.68 -3.13 8.35
N SER A 68 -16.31 -3.25 7.18
CA SER A 68 -16.84 -4.51 6.67
C SER A 68 -16.91 -4.58 5.15
N PRO A 69 -16.92 -5.79 4.56
CA PRO A 69 -17.19 -6.01 3.13
C PRO A 69 -18.46 -5.30 2.65
N LYS A 70 -19.53 -5.35 3.45
CA LYS A 70 -20.82 -4.74 3.10
C LYS A 70 -20.74 -3.22 3.06
N ALA A 71 -20.15 -2.59 4.09
CA ALA A 71 -19.99 -1.13 4.12
C ALA A 71 -19.17 -0.62 2.94
N TRP A 72 -18.12 -1.38 2.56
CA TRP A 72 -17.30 -1.08 1.39
C TRP A 72 -18.11 -1.18 0.09
N PHE A 73 -18.83 -2.28 -0.09
CA PHE A 73 -19.65 -2.53 -1.28
C PHE A 73 -20.77 -1.49 -1.45
N ASP A 74 -21.49 -1.18 -0.37
CA ASP A 74 -22.58 -0.20 -0.35
C ASP A 74 -22.05 1.21 -0.70
N THR A 75 -20.91 1.59 -0.11
CA THR A 75 -20.27 2.89 -0.39
C THR A 75 -19.80 2.99 -1.83
N ALA A 76 -19.18 1.93 -2.36
CA ALA A 76 -18.76 1.88 -3.75
C ALA A 76 -19.95 1.98 -4.71
N THR A 77 -21.03 1.24 -4.44
CA THR A 77 -22.28 1.28 -5.22
C THR A 77 -22.88 2.69 -5.26
N LYS A 78 -22.99 3.34 -4.09
CA LYS A 78 -23.46 4.73 -3.99
C LYS A 78 -22.59 5.69 -4.81
N MET A 79 -21.27 5.55 -4.74
CA MET A 79 -20.32 6.38 -5.49
C MET A 79 -20.41 6.21 -7.00
N HIS A 80 -20.78 5.03 -7.47
CA HIS A 80 -20.95 4.73 -8.90
C HIS A 80 -22.41 4.87 -9.36
N LYS A 81 -23.22 5.67 -8.64
CA LYS A 81 -24.62 5.98 -8.98
C LYS A 81 -25.50 4.73 -9.06
N GLY A 82 -25.35 3.80 -8.11
CA GLY A 82 -26.13 2.56 -8.06
C GLY A 82 -25.60 1.43 -8.94
N LYS A 83 -24.55 1.67 -9.75
CA LYS A 83 -23.91 0.60 -10.53
C LYS A 83 -23.16 -0.35 -9.59
N LEU A 84 -23.30 -1.65 -9.85
CA LEU A 84 -22.58 -2.68 -9.10
C LEU A 84 -21.06 -2.49 -9.24
N PRO A 85 -20.31 -2.47 -8.14
CA PRO A 85 -18.88 -2.23 -8.16
C PRO A 85 -18.12 -3.54 -8.42
N LEU A 86 -18.11 -3.98 -9.68
CA LEU A 86 -17.64 -5.31 -10.10
C LEU A 86 -16.11 -5.47 -10.13
N TYR A 87 -15.34 -4.38 -10.23
CA TYR A 87 -13.91 -4.48 -10.51
C TYR A 87 -13.08 -4.10 -9.29
N LEU A 88 -12.23 -5.01 -8.84
CA LEU A 88 -11.31 -4.81 -7.74
C LEU A 88 -9.92 -4.41 -8.25
N PHE A 89 -9.39 -3.32 -7.68
CA PHE A 89 -8.06 -2.82 -7.97
C PHE A 89 -7.25 -2.67 -6.70
N ARG A 90 -5.96 -2.99 -6.78
CA ARG A 90 -4.94 -2.60 -5.82
C ARG A 90 -4.33 -1.28 -6.27
N VAL A 91 -4.17 -0.35 -5.35
CA VAL A 91 -3.57 0.96 -5.59
C VAL A 91 -2.42 1.14 -4.62
N ASP A 92 -1.21 1.30 -5.13
CA ASP A 92 0.00 1.51 -4.34
C ASP A 92 0.51 2.95 -4.55
N MET A 93 0.89 3.63 -3.46
CA MET A 93 1.60 4.90 -3.54
C MET A 93 2.99 4.68 -4.13
N ILE A 94 3.36 5.54 -5.07
CA ILE A 94 4.73 5.63 -5.57
C ILE A 94 5.40 6.75 -4.80
N TYR A 95 6.51 6.42 -4.13
CA TYR A 95 7.37 7.36 -3.41
C TYR A 95 8.68 7.53 -4.22
N PRO A 96 8.77 8.50 -5.14
CA PRO A 96 9.94 8.67 -6.02
C PRO A 96 11.24 8.84 -5.23
N GLU A 97 11.18 9.53 -4.10
CA GLU A 97 12.29 9.75 -3.19
C GLU A 97 12.85 8.44 -2.60
N MET A 98 12.00 7.41 -2.50
CA MET A 98 12.40 6.10 -2.01
C MET A 98 12.88 5.16 -3.13
N GLU A 99 12.70 5.49 -4.41
CA GLU A 99 13.12 4.61 -5.52
C GLU A 99 14.61 4.22 -5.46
N PRO A 100 15.56 5.14 -5.22
CA PRO A 100 16.98 4.78 -5.11
C PRO A 100 17.23 3.77 -3.99
N ALA A 101 16.61 3.98 -2.82
CA ALA A 101 16.73 3.10 -1.67
C ALA A 101 16.11 1.72 -1.95
N LEU A 102 14.90 1.68 -2.52
CA LEU A 102 14.22 0.44 -2.90
C LEU A 102 15.01 -0.36 -3.94
N LYS A 103 15.62 0.33 -4.93
CA LYS A 103 16.47 -0.30 -5.95
C LYS A 103 17.73 -0.90 -5.31
N LYS A 104 18.37 -0.17 -4.40
CA LYS A 104 19.53 -0.66 -3.64
C LYS A 104 19.16 -1.88 -2.79
N MET A 105 18.00 -1.86 -2.11
CA MET A 105 17.51 -2.99 -1.31
C MET A 105 17.17 -4.22 -2.15
N LYS A 106 16.46 -4.07 -3.28
CA LYS A 106 16.18 -5.19 -4.19
C LYS A 106 17.46 -5.86 -4.67
N LYS A 107 18.45 -5.06 -5.09
CA LYS A 107 19.76 -5.56 -5.48
C LYS A 107 20.47 -6.30 -4.33
N ALA A 108 20.30 -5.84 -3.09
CA ALA A 108 20.85 -6.50 -1.91
C ALA A 108 20.13 -7.82 -1.58
N ILE A 109 18.82 -7.91 -1.79
CA ILE A 109 18.05 -9.17 -1.63
C ILE A 109 18.47 -10.20 -2.69
N GLU A 110 18.67 -9.75 -3.93
CA GLU A 110 19.12 -10.61 -5.04
C GLU A 110 20.59 -11.05 -4.89
N ASN A 111 21.39 -10.32 -4.10
CA ASN A 111 22.79 -10.66 -3.83
C ASN A 111 23.10 -10.61 -2.32
N PRO A 112 23.09 -11.77 -1.63
CA PRO A 112 23.27 -11.85 -0.18
C PRO A 112 24.57 -11.24 0.36
N ASN A 113 25.61 -11.12 -0.48
CA ASN A 113 26.87 -10.52 -0.07
C ASN A 113 26.75 -9.00 0.14
N ILE A 114 25.83 -8.32 -0.55
CA ILE A 114 25.56 -6.89 -0.39
C ILE A 114 24.85 -6.60 0.94
N LEU A 115 24.03 -7.54 1.46
CA LEU A 115 23.41 -7.40 2.78
C LEU A 115 24.45 -7.34 3.91
N LYS A 116 25.56 -8.06 3.77
CA LYS A 116 26.67 -8.04 4.73
C LYS A 116 27.40 -6.68 4.76
N GLU A 117 27.45 -5.98 3.63
CA GLU A 117 28.05 -4.64 3.53
C GLU A 117 27.11 -3.52 4.00
N MET A 118 25.79 -3.72 3.92
CA MET A 118 24.79 -2.73 4.35
C MET A 118 24.49 -2.79 5.87
N ALA A 119 24.89 -3.85 6.55
CA ALA A 119 24.81 -3.97 8.00
C ALA A 119 25.90 -3.10 8.66
N SER A 120 25.70 -1.78 8.67
CA SER A 120 26.35 -0.93 9.67
C SER A 120 25.95 -1.44 11.07
N PRO A 121 26.86 -1.45 12.06
CA PRO A 121 26.56 -1.86 13.44
C PRO A 121 25.37 -1.12 14.08
N GLU A 122 24.97 0.02 13.52
CA GLU A 122 23.90 0.90 14.04
C GLU A 122 22.51 0.62 13.43
N CYS A 123 22.43 -0.22 12.39
CA CYS A 123 21.14 -0.67 11.86
C CYS A 123 20.75 -1.95 12.59
N TYR A 124 19.72 -1.89 13.45
CA TYR A 124 19.10 -3.09 14.03
C TYR A 124 18.70 -4.05 12.91
N VAL A 125 19.52 -5.08 12.71
CA VAL A 125 19.29 -6.14 11.75
C VAL A 125 18.26 -7.06 12.39
N LEU A 126 17.05 -7.11 11.80
CA LEU A 126 16.15 -8.24 12.01
C LEU A 126 16.99 -9.51 11.84
N THR A 127 17.05 -10.33 12.89
CA THR A 127 17.89 -11.52 12.90
C THR A 127 17.56 -12.42 11.70
N SER A 128 18.51 -13.23 11.25
CA SER A 128 18.35 -14.15 10.11
C SER A 128 17.09 -15.01 10.24
N ARG A 129 16.69 -15.35 11.48
CA ARG A 129 15.47 -16.09 11.82
C ARG A 129 14.19 -15.27 11.57
N GLU A 130 14.21 -13.98 11.90
CA GLU A 130 13.07 -13.08 11.66
C GLU A 130 12.87 -12.82 10.18
N LEU A 131 13.95 -12.69 9.39
CA LEU A 131 13.88 -12.52 7.94
C LEU A 131 13.33 -13.77 7.24
N GLN A 132 13.72 -14.97 7.67
CA GLN A 132 13.22 -16.23 7.11
C GLN A 132 11.73 -16.49 7.42
N ALA A 133 11.22 -15.94 8.54
CA ALA A 133 9.80 -16.04 8.91
C ALA A 133 8.89 -15.07 8.14
N ILE A 134 9.45 -14.13 7.37
CA ILE A 134 8.69 -13.11 6.64
C ILE A 134 8.53 -13.55 5.20
N SER A 135 7.29 -13.86 4.81
CA SER A 135 6.94 -14.13 3.41
C SER A 135 7.50 -13.03 2.49
N PRO A 136 8.09 -13.37 1.33
CA PRO A 136 8.64 -12.38 0.38
C PRO A 136 7.67 -11.26 -0.01
N LYS A 137 6.36 -11.55 0.02
CA LYS A 137 5.29 -10.57 -0.26
C LYS A 137 5.11 -9.51 0.85
N ASN A 138 5.63 -9.75 2.06
CA ASN A 138 5.48 -8.92 3.25
C ASN A 138 6.80 -8.28 3.73
N ILE A 139 7.94 -8.60 3.12
CA ILE A 139 9.26 -8.07 3.49
C ILE A 139 9.27 -6.53 3.42
N SER A 140 8.74 -5.94 2.35
CA SER A 140 8.67 -4.49 2.21
C SER A 140 7.83 -3.81 3.29
N ARG A 141 6.79 -4.48 3.81
CA ARG A 141 5.89 -3.97 4.85
C ARG A 141 6.56 -3.97 6.22
N LYS A 142 7.25 -5.06 6.55
CA LYS A 142 7.94 -5.24 7.83
C LYS A 142 9.18 -4.34 7.95
N ILE A 143 9.87 -4.10 6.84
CA ILE A 143 10.95 -3.10 6.75
C ILE A 143 10.40 -1.70 7.01
N LEU A 144 9.24 -1.35 6.46
CA LEU A 144 8.61 -0.04 6.66
C LEU A 144 8.16 0.20 8.11
N GLU A 145 7.72 -0.86 8.81
CA GLU A 145 7.40 -0.81 10.25
C GLU A 145 8.67 -0.58 11.09
N VAL A 146 9.73 -1.35 10.85
CA VAL A 146 11.02 -1.20 11.57
C VAL A 146 11.63 0.19 11.36
N VAL A 147 11.55 0.74 10.14
CA VAL A 147 12.06 2.11 9.86
C VAL A 147 11.22 3.18 10.59
N LYS A 148 9.89 3.01 10.68
CA LYS A 148 9.02 3.92 11.43
C LYS A 148 9.27 3.84 12.94
N GLU A 149 9.48 2.64 13.48
CA GLU A 149 9.81 2.44 14.89
C GLU A 149 11.18 3.04 15.24
N GLY A 150 12.20 2.83 14.40
CA GLY A 150 13.52 3.43 14.56
C GLY A 150 13.51 4.97 14.47
N ALA A 151 12.68 5.54 13.58
CA ALA A 151 12.51 6.99 13.49
C ALA A 151 11.79 7.58 14.70
N THR A 152 10.82 6.85 15.27
CA THR A 152 10.09 7.23 16.49
C THR A 152 11.01 7.21 17.72
N LEU A 153 11.84 6.17 17.86
CA LEU A 153 12.83 6.05 18.94
C LEU A 153 13.85 7.20 18.93
N ARG A 154 14.31 7.64 17.75
CA ARG A 154 15.24 8.78 17.62
C ARG A 154 14.61 10.11 18.05
N LYS A 155 13.31 10.31 17.83
CA LYS A 155 12.60 11.51 18.32
C LYS A 155 12.48 11.54 19.84
N ASN A 156 12.41 10.38 20.49
CA ASN A 156 12.27 10.27 21.94
C ASN A 156 13.62 10.27 22.68
N LEU A 157 14.74 10.12 21.96
CA LEU A 157 16.10 10.11 22.52
C LEU A 157 16.87 11.42 22.32
N GLN A 158 16.25 12.44 21.71
CA GLN A 158 16.77 13.81 21.75
C GLN A 158 16.28 14.51 23.02
N PHE A 159 16.95 14.22 24.13
CA PHE A 159 17.00 15.06 25.34
C PHE A 159 18.34 15.81 25.36
#